data_AF-A0A7C1NZS4-F1
#
_entry.id   AF-A0A7C1NZS4-F1
#
_cell.length_a   1.000
_cell.length_b   1.000
_cell.length_c   1.000
_cell.angle_alpha   90.00
_cell.angle_beta   90.00
_cell.angle_gamma   90.00
#
_symmetry.space_group_name_H-M   'P 1'
#
loop_
_entity.id
_entity.type
_entity.pdbx_description
1 polymer ?
#
loop_
_entity_poly.entity_id
_entity_poly.type
_entity_poly.pdbx_seq_one_letter_code
_entity_poly.pdbx_strand_id
1 'polypeptide(L)'
;MVMWAQIDMARKEQFCRRYEAGDDLSGDAIELGVRLESLQRYIRNHRQHRDIFRVTQALAKIPIFPVPSKTPVFDTYLDIETDDAIITGDIEVPDHSRAYLLQVLYTAMAHNIKTLVIAGDFVATDMGPLNSWPTTWLANDLGYDESCTLACHILNQMSMWFEHIYIIEGNHDLRIARATHGQIHLGMELRTTKAIYSRYEYMWLRTVRGDVKISHPKNYSRNPVTLGQKLHSVEPRKCHYIIAHCHRVQFGMSLDGLHEIHTLGTGRDPARTKYVSKSDTNHPAWDSAFLMMRGGYFTPLGDKFTNWPEHLADFYDDYMTALNPPTLPSSALKIVKPKTSNGNKHTLVSL
;
A
#
# COMPACT_ATOMS: atom_id res chain seq x y z
N MET A 1 3.33 6.42 61.09
CA MET A 1 4.72 6.36 60.61
C MET A 1 4.68 6.34 59.10
N VAL A 2 5.13 7.42 58.46
CA VAL A 2 5.17 7.48 56.99
C VAL A 2 6.47 6.82 56.54
N MET A 3 6.40 5.83 55.66
CA MET A 3 7.64 5.23 55.14
C MET A 3 8.30 6.23 54.17
N TRP A 4 9.61 6.40 54.24
CA TRP A 4 10.37 7.27 53.32
C TRP A 4 10.06 6.98 51.83
N ALA A 5 9.77 5.71 51.51
CA ALA A 5 9.35 5.29 50.16
C ALA A 5 8.05 5.97 49.69
N GLN A 6 7.14 6.34 50.59
CA GLN A 6 5.83 6.94 50.31
C GLN A 6 5.87 8.47 50.16
N ILE A 7 6.99 9.11 50.50
CA ILE A 7 7.17 10.56 50.34
C ILE A 7 7.43 10.84 48.85
N ASP A 8 6.72 11.82 48.29
CA ASP A 8 6.91 12.22 46.89
C ASP A 8 8.32 12.80 46.64
N MET A 9 8.70 12.84 45.36
CA MET A 9 10.03 13.28 44.96
C MET A 9 10.29 14.77 45.24
N ALA A 10 9.29 15.64 45.10
CA ALA A 10 9.47 17.08 45.32
C ALA A 10 9.81 17.37 46.78
N ARG A 11 9.12 16.68 47.70
CA ARG A 11 9.34 16.77 49.14
C ARG A 11 10.67 16.16 49.56
N LYS A 12 11.10 15.05 48.95
CA LYS A 12 12.46 14.52 49.12
C LYS A 12 13.54 15.52 48.69
N GLU A 13 13.35 16.22 47.56
CA GLU A 13 14.27 17.26 47.11
C GLU A 13 14.26 18.51 48.01
N GLN A 14 13.11 18.86 48.59
CA GLN A 14 13.03 19.92 49.60
C GLN A 14 13.86 19.56 50.84
N PHE A 15 13.73 18.33 51.35
CA PHE A 15 14.53 17.86 52.47
C PHE A 15 16.03 17.85 52.16
N CYS A 16 16.43 17.46 50.94
CA CYS A 16 17.82 17.51 50.53
C CYS A 16 18.37 18.95 50.56
N ARG A 17 17.62 19.92 50.00
CA ARG A 17 18.04 21.33 49.98
C ARG A 17 18.20 21.90 51.38
N ARG A 18 17.23 21.64 52.27
CA ARG A 18 17.27 22.10 53.67
C ARG A 18 18.42 21.45 54.46
N TYR A 19 18.63 20.14 54.27
CA TYR A 19 19.76 19.43 54.85
C TYR A 19 21.12 19.99 54.36
N GLU A 20 21.23 20.33 53.08
CA GLU A 20 22.44 20.94 52.50
C GLU A 20 22.69 22.36 53.01
N ALA A 21 21.62 23.11 53.32
CA ALA A 21 21.70 24.46 53.91
C ALA A 21 22.05 24.45 55.41
N GLY A 22 22.04 23.29 56.06
CA GLY A 22 22.26 23.16 57.51
C GLY A 22 21.03 23.53 58.35
N ASP A 23 19.83 23.52 57.76
CA ASP A 23 18.58 23.81 58.46
C ASP A 23 18.26 22.75 59.53
N ASP A 24 17.55 23.14 60.58
CA ASP A 24 16.98 22.18 61.53
C ASP A 24 15.82 21.40 60.87
N LEU A 25 15.88 20.07 60.99
CA LEU A 25 14.91 19.12 60.44
C LEU A 25 14.15 18.36 61.55
N SER A 26 14.28 18.79 62.81
CA SER A 26 13.62 18.18 63.96
C SER A 26 12.10 18.12 63.80
N GLY A 27 11.48 19.22 63.34
CA GLY A 27 10.04 19.30 63.08
C GLY A 27 9.58 18.34 61.99
N ASP A 28 10.33 18.23 60.89
CA ASP A 28 10.02 17.32 59.78
C ASP A 28 10.14 15.85 60.20
N ALA A 29 11.10 15.53 61.07
CA ALA A 29 11.26 14.19 61.62
C ALA A 29 10.07 13.79 62.51
N ILE A 30 9.57 14.72 63.34
CA ILE A 30 8.37 14.53 64.17
C ILE A 30 7.14 14.30 63.28
N GLU A 31 6.95 15.13 62.26
CA GLU A 31 5.81 15.02 61.34
C GLU A 31 5.78 13.65 60.64
N LEU A 32 6.93 13.15 60.19
CA LEU A 32 7.05 11.85 59.54
C LEU A 32 6.98 10.67 60.52
N GLY A 33 7.09 10.94 61.82
CA GLY A 33 7.13 9.93 62.89
C GLY A 33 8.42 9.10 62.85
N VAL A 34 9.56 9.74 62.57
CA VAL A 34 10.89 9.09 62.52
C VAL A 34 11.89 9.84 63.40
N ARG A 35 12.99 9.18 63.78
CA ARG A 35 14.10 9.86 64.47
C ARG A 35 14.86 10.78 63.51
N LEU A 36 15.36 11.91 64.00
CA LEU A 36 16.11 12.89 63.20
C LEU A 36 17.28 12.23 62.44
N GLU A 37 18.04 11.36 63.09
CA GLU A 37 19.18 10.66 62.49
C GLU A 37 18.75 9.73 61.35
N SER A 38 17.54 9.17 61.45
CA SER A 38 16.97 8.32 60.40
C SER A 38 16.55 9.15 59.19
N LEU A 39 15.91 10.30 59.40
CA LEU A 39 15.59 11.25 58.33
C LEU A 39 16.86 11.73 57.61
N GLN A 40 17.87 12.17 58.36
CA GLN A 40 19.15 12.59 57.81
C GLN A 40 19.85 11.46 57.03
N ARG A 41 19.78 10.21 57.51
CA ARG A 41 20.30 9.04 56.77
C ARG A 41 19.53 8.82 55.46
N TYR A 42 18.22 8.93 55.45
CA TYR A 42 17.42 8.78 54.24
C TYR A 42 17.73 9.88 53.21
N ILE A 43 17.90 11.12 53.67
CA ILE A 43 18.31 12.26 52.83
C ILE A 43 19.69 12.01 52.22
N ARG A 44 20.67 11.55 53.02
CA ARG A 44 22.01 11.20 52.51
C ARG A 44 21.97 10.09 51.45
N ASN A 45 21.18 9.04 51.66
CA ASN A 45 21.02 7.95 50.69
C ASN A 45 20.35 8.44 49.40
N HIS A 46 19.29 9.25 49.52
CA HIS A 46 18.60 9.84 48.36
C HIS A 46 19.54 10.75 47.57
N ARG A 47 20.31 11.60 48.27
CA ARG A 47 21.34 12.44 47.67
C ARG A 47 22.40 11.60 46.97
N GLN A 48 22.91 10.53 47.60
CA GLN A 48 23.91 9.66 46.97
C GLN A 48 23.38 9.02 45.69
N HIS A 49 22.13 8.54 45.67
CA HIS A 49 21.51 8.02 44.45
C HIS A 49 21.33 9.11 43.39
N ARG A 50 20.81 10.29 43.77
CA ARG A 50 20.65 11.46 42.89
C ARG A 50 21.99 11.87 42.28
N ASP A 51 23.03 11.95 43.10
CA ASP A 51 24.37 12.36 42.71
C ASP A 51 25.01 11.26 41.85
N ILE A 52 24.78 9.97 42.11
CA ILE A 52 25.16 8.89 41.18
C ILE A 52 24.48 9.11 39.82
N PHE A 53 23.17 9.35 39.76
CA PHE A 53 22.47 9.59 38.49
C PHE A 53 22.90 10.88 37.77
N ARG A 54 23.28 11.94 38.51
CA ARG A 54 23.77 13.22 37.96
C ARG A 54 25.25 13.15 37.54
N VAL A 55 26.11 12.54 38.35
CA VAL A 55 27.57 12.49 38.17
C VAL A 55 27.99 11.40 37.21
N THR A 56 27.32 10.24 37.17
CA THR A 56 27.77 9.12 36.32
C THR A 56 27.68 9.39 34.82
N GLN A 57 27.23 10.57 34.37
CA GLN A 57 26.87 10.79 32.98
C GLN A 57 25.95 9.67 32.47
N ALA A 58 25.26 8.90 33.33
CA ALA A 58 24.50 7.74 32.88
C ALA A 58 23.43 8.19 31.88
N LEU A 59 22.83 9.35 32.10
CA LEU A 59 21.93 10.01 31.15
C LEU A 59 22.64 10.57 29.90
N ALA A 60 23.90 10.98 29.99
CA ALA A 60 24.70 11.44 28.83
C ALA A 60 25.38 10.29 28.06
N LYS A 61 25.46 9.10 28.66
CA LYS A 61 25.93 7.84 28.07
C LYS A 61 24.78 6.99 27.54
N ILE A 62 23.54 7.24 27.97
CA ILE A 62 22.37 6.83 27.20
C ILE A 62 22.47 7.63 25.90
N PRO A 63 22.76 6.99 24.76
CA PRO A 63 22.78 7.70 23.50
C PRO A 63 21.42 8.40 23.36
N ILE A 64 21.44 9.72 23.30
CA ILE A 64 20.26 10.51 22.94
C ILE A 64 19.86 9.95 21.56
N PHE A 65 18.73 9.27 21.51
CA PHE A 65 18.27 8.43 20.41
C PHE A 65 18.42 9.03 18.99
N PRO A 66 18.43 8.18 17.95
CA PRO A 66 19.18 6.95 17.81
C PRO A 66 20.55 7.26 17.15
N VAL A 67 21.51 6.33 17.25
CA VAL A 67 22.64 6.31 16.30
C VAL A 67 22.03 6.40 14.90
N PRO A 68 22.51 7.27 13.99
CA PRO A 68 21.95 7.40 12.65
C PRO A 68 21.87 6.02 12.02
N SER A 69 20.67 5.47 11.96
CA SER A 69 20.46 4.16 11.37
C SER A 69 20.66 4.32 9.88
N LYS A 70 21.48 3.45 9.28
CA LYS A 70 21.52 3.35 7.81
C LYS A 70 20.21 2.79 7.25
N THR A 71 19.35 2.23 8.09
CA THR A 71 18.01 1.82 7.71
C THR A 71 17.19 3.07 7.40
N PRO A 72 16.68 3.23 6.17
CA PRO A 72 15.86 4.37 5.80
C PRO A 72 14.57 4.37 6.63
N VAL A 73 14.02 5.56 6.87
CA VAL A 73 12.64 5.70 7.29
C VAL A 73 11.76 5.32 6.11
N PHE A 74 10.76 4.46 6.35
CA PHE A 74 9.86 3.99 5.30
C PHE A 74 8.63 4.90 5.21
N ASP A 75 8.81 6.14 4.79
CA ASP A 75 7.77 7.17 4.63
C ASP A 75 7.65 7.72 3.20
N THR A 76 8.21 7.03 2.20
CA THR A 76 8.21 7.44 0.78
C THR A 76 7.02 6.89 -0.01
N TYR A 77 5.89 6.66 0.68
CA TYR A 77 4.64 6.28 0.02
C TYR A 77 4.11 7.44 -0.83
N LEU A 78 3.26 7.13 -1.82
CA LEU A 78 2.63 8.16 -2.63
C LEU A 78 1.55 8.87 -1.81
N ASP A 79 1.59 10.20 -1.80
CA ASP A 79 0.58 11.09 -1.23
C ASP A 79 0.35 12.22 -2.25
N ILE A 80 -0.80 12.24 -2.90
CA ILE A 80 -1.12 13.16 -3.99
C ILE A 80 -2.42 13.91 -3.71
N GLU A 81 -2.59 15.07 -4.33
CA GLU A 81 -3.80 15.89 -4.22
C GLU A 81 -4.59 15.83 -5.53
N THR A 82 -5.82 15.32 -5.47
CA THR A 82 -6.71 15.24 -6.63
C THR A 82 -8.13 14.95 -6.18
N ASP A 83 -9.12 15.57 -6.81
CA ASP A 83 -10.53 15.27 -6.61
C ASP A 83 -11.12 14.33 -7.67
N ASP A 84 -10.37 14.14 -8.76
CA ASP A 84 -10.80 13.38 -9.93
C ASP A 84 -9.77 12.28 -10.24
N ALA A 85 -10.19 11.02 -10.24
CA ALA A 85 -9.34 9.88 -10.58
C ALA A 85 -10.16 8.67 -11.02
N ILE A 86 -9.61 7.87 -11.94
CA ILE A 86 -10.03 6.48 -12.11
C ILE A 86 -9.15 5.61 -11.22
N ILE A 87 -9.76 4.78 -10.40
CA ILE A 87 -9.08 3.91 -9.44
C ILE A 87 -9.45 2.46 -9.77
N THR A 88 -8.46 1.71 -10.22
CA THR A 88 -8.56 0.30 -10.67
C THR A 88 -7.52 -0.53 -9.93
N GLY A 89 -7.54 -1.86 -10.05
CA GLY A 89 -6.50 -2.76 -9.54
C GLY A 89 -6.64 -4.12 -10.20
N ASP A 90 -5.78 -5.07 -9.82
CA ASP A 90 -5.93 -6.49 -10.17
C ASP A 90 -6.11 -6.70 -11.69
N ILE A 91 -5.34 -5.95 -12.49
CA ILE A 91 -5.37 -6.03 -13.96
C ILE A 91 -4.69 -7.33 -14.40
N GLU A 92 -3.61 -7.71 -13.71
CA GLU A 92 -2.92 -8.98 -13.86
C GLU A 92 -2.55 -9.31 -15.32
N VAL A 93 -1.77 -8.43 -15.94
CA VAL A 93 -1.20 -8.67 -17.28
C VAL A 93 -0.40 -9.99 -17.28
N PRO A 94 -0.59 -10.90 -18.26
CA PRO A 94 -1.30 -10.72 -19.53
C PRO A 94 -2.77 -11.16 -19.56
N ASP A 95 -3.34 -11.55 -18.41
CA ASP A 95 -4.68 -12.15 -18.31
C ASP A 95 -5.81 -11.13 -18.18
N HIS A 96 -5.51 -9.85 -18.32
CA HIS A 96 -6.49 -8.77 -18.31
C HIS A 96 -7.62 -8.95 -19.35
N SER A 97 -8.79 -8.43 -19.00
CA SER A 97 -9.92 -8.22 -19.89
C SER A 97 -9.71 -6.95 -20.71
N ARG A 98 -9.78 -7.09 -22.04
CA ARG A 98 -9.73 -5.94 -22.95
C ARG A 98 -10.95 -5.02 -22.76
N ALA A 99 -12.13 -5.60 -22.52
CA ALA A 99 -13.36 -4.83 -22.30
C ALA A 99 -13.22 -3.92 -21.08
N TYR A 100 -12.63 -4.45 -20.00
CA TYR A 100 -12.38 -3.72 -18.77
C TYR A 100 -11.44 -2.53 -18.97
N LEU A 101 -10.30 -2.73 -19.64
CA LEU A 101 -9.36 -1.64 -19.93
C LEU A 101 -10.00 -0.54 -20.79
N LEU A 102 -10.84 -0.92 -21.76
CA LEU A 102 -11.60 0.05 -22.55
C LEU A 102 -12.62 0.81 -21.69
N GLN A 103 -13.33 0.14 -20.79
CA GLN A 103 -14.28 0.81 -19.88
C GLN A 103 -13.56 1.84 -18.99
N VAL A 104 -12.40 1.49 -18.43
CA VAL A 104 -11.55 2.41 -17.66
C VAL A 104 -11.18 3.65 -18.48
N LEU A 105 -10.69 3.45 -19.70
CA LEU A 105 -10.26 4.54 -20.58
C LEU A 105 -11.44 5.42 -21.02
N TYR A 106 -12.52 4.83 -21.54
CA TYR A 106 -13.66 5.59 -22.04
C TYR A 106 -14.43 6.29 -20.93
N THR A 107 -14.48 5.73 -19.72
CA THR A 107 -15.00 6.45 -18.55
C THR A 107 -14.16 7.70 -18.26
N ALA A 108 -12.83 7.58 -18.27
CA ALA A 108 -11.97 8.73 -18.07
C ALA A 108 -12.17 9.79 -19.15
N MET A 109 -12.38 9.38 -20.40
CA MET A 109 -12.65 10.27 -21.52
C MET A 109 -13.99 10.99 -21.38
N ALA A 110 -15.06 10.25 -21.11
CA ALA A 110 -16.41 10.78 -20.94
C ALA A 110 -16.52 11.80 -19.80
N HIS A 111 -15.69 11.65 -18.76
CA HIS A 111 -15.70 12.53 -17.57
C HIS A 111 -14.51 13.49 -17.50
N ASN A 112 -13.67 13.55 -18.54
CA ASN A 112 -12.45 14.37 -18.58
C ASN A 112 -11.48 14.16 -17.40
N ILE A 113 -11.34 12.92 -16.93
CA ILE A 113 -10.46 12.55 -15.83
C ILE A 113 -9.06 12.21 -16.37
N LYS A 114 -8.02 12.83 -15.82
CA LYS A 114 -6.62 12.71 -16.29
C LYS A 114 -5.70 11.90 -15.35
N THR A 115 -6.21 11.49 -14.21
CA THR A 115 -5.48 10.70 -13.21
C THR A 115 -5.97 9.25 -13.19
N LEU A 116 -5.03 8.32 -13.30
CA LEU A 116 -5.25 6.88 -13.14
C LEU A 116 -4.46 6.38 -11.93
N VAL A 117 -5.13 5.65 -11.04
CA VAL A 117 -4.52 4.92 -9.94
C VAL A 117 -4.73 3.42 -10.14
N ILE A 118 -3.63 2.65 -10.13
CA ILE A 118 -3.63 1.19 -10.18
C ILE A 118 -3.24 0.67 -8.80
N ALA A 119 -4.23 0.13 -8.09
CA ALA A 119 -4.18 -0.36 -6.72
C ALA A 119 -3.56 -1.76 -6.61
N GLY A 120 -2.38 -1.96 -7.20
CA GLY A 120 -1.65 -3.22 -7.17
C GLY A 120 -2.14 -4.28 -8.14
N ASP A 121 -1.39 -5.38 -8.19
CA ASP A 121 -1.57 -6.55 -9.04
C ASP A 121 -1.71 -6.17 -10.51
N PHE A 122 -0.75 -5.35 -10.97
CA PHE A 122 -0.71 -4.96 -12.37
C PHE A 122 -0.20 -6.09 -13.27
N VAL A 123 0.76 -6.90 -12.80
CA VAL A 123 1.29 -8.07 -13.52
C VAL A 123 0.98 -9.35 -12.76
N ALA A 124 0.44 -10.36 -13.44
CA ALA A 124 -0.08 -11.59 -12.81
C ALA A 124 0.98 -12.45 -12.12
N THR A 125 2.24 -12.42 -12.58
CA THR A 125 3.37 -13.24 -12.05
C THR A 125 3.01 -14.68 -11.65
N ASP A 126 2.16 -15.34 -12.45
CA ASP A 126 1.63 -16.68 -12.21
C ASP A 126 2.49 -17.80 -12.82
N MET A 127 3.72 -17.48 -13.23
CA MET A 127 4.69 -18.49 -13.66
C MET A 127 5.24 -19.27 -12.46
N GLY A 128 5.54 -20.56 -12.69
CA GLY A 128 6.00 -21.49 -11.65
C GLY A 128 7.19 -21.02 -10.79
N PRO A 129 8.21 -20.30 -11.33
CA PRO A 129 9.30 -19.79 -10.49
C PRO A 129 8.91 -18.65 -9.54
N LEU A 130 7.80 -17.93 -9.81
CA LEU A 130 7.40 -16.75 -9.03
C LEU A 130 6.19 -17.03 -8.13
N ASN A 131 5.44 -18.10 -8.37
CA ASN A 131 4.32 -18.49 -7.52
C ASN A 131 4.63 -19.78 -6.73
N SER A 132 3.81 -20.05 -5.71
CA SER A 132 3.91 -21.27 -4.90
C SER A 132 3.01 -22.40 -5.38
N TRP A 133 2.30 -22.21 -6.50
CA TRP A 133 1.30 -23.14 -6.97
C TRP A 133 1.95 -24.18 -7.87
N PRO A 134 1.69 -25.49 -7.67
CA PRO A 134 2.25 -26.52 -8.54
C PRO A 134 1.74 -26.32 -9.97
N THR A 135 2.66 -26.18 -10.92
CA THR A 135 2.34 -26.14 -12.35
C THR A 135 1.76 -27.50 -12.75
N THR A 136 0.43 -27.59 -12.87
CA THR A 136 -0.23 -28.85 -13.27
C THR A 136 -0.45 -28.97 -14.78
N TRP A 137 -0.11 -27.93 -15.55
CA TRP A 137 -0.29 -27.88 -16.99
C TRP A 137 0.96 -27.28 -17.63
N LEU A 138 1.49 -27.94 -18.65
CA LEU A 138 2.48 -27.35 -19.55
C LEU A 138 1.73 -26.37 -20.47
N ALA A 139 1.53 -25.15 -19.99
CA ALA A 139 1.02 -24.06 -20.81
C ALA A 139 2.21 -23.25 -21.34
N ASN A 140 2.11 -22.77 -22.58
CA ASN A 140 3.01 -21.77 -23.14
C ASN A 140 2.68 -20.40 -22.53
N ASP A 141 2.84 -20.28 -21.21
CA ASP A 141 2.63 -19.02 -20.50
C ASP A 141 3.69 -18.01 -20.93
N LEU A 142 3.32 -16.73 -20.97
CA LEU A 142 4.30 -15.67 -21.17
C LEU A 142 5.29 -15.63 -20.01
N GLY A 143 6.55 -15.42 -20.35
CA GLY A 143 7.59 -15.12 -19.37
C GLY A 143 7.34 -13.79 -18.65
N TYR A 144 8.14 -13.53 -17.61
CA TYR A 144 8.00 -12.31 -16.80
C TYR A 144 8.35 -11.07 -17.62
N ASP A 145 9.43 -11.17 -18.41
CA ASP A 145 9.88 -10.14 -19.35
C ASP A 145 8.82 -9.82 -20.42
N GLU A 146 8.21 -10.85 -21.02
CA GLU A 146 7.14 -10.68 -22.02
C GLU A 146 5.89 -10.03 -21.40
N SER A 147 5.53 -10.43 -20.18
CA SER A 147 4.41 -9.84 -19.43
C SER A 147 4.68 -8.38 -19.08
N CYS A 148 5.89 -8.03 -18.66
CA CYS A 148 6.30 -6.65 -18.39
C CYS A 148 6.33 -5.80 -19.68
N THR A 149 6.80 -6.37 -20.79
CA THR A 149 6.77 -5.70 -22.10
C THR A 149 5.34 -5.34 -22.50
N LEU A 150 4.39 -6.28 -22.35
CA LEU A 150 2.98 -6.02 -22.60
C LEU A 150 2.40 -4.99 -21.62
N ALA A 151 2.78 -5.05 -20.35
CA ALA A 151 2.37 -4.10 -19.32
C ALA A 151 2.81 -2.66 -19.66
N CYS A 152 4.07 -2.50 -20.07
CA CYS A 152 4.61 -1.22 -20.55
C CYS A 152 3.88 -0.71 -21.80
N HIS A 153 3.53 -1.60 -22.73
CA HIS A 153 2.74 -1.23 -23.89
C HIS A 153 1.36 -0.69 -23.48
N ILE A 154 0.65 -1.37 -22.58
CA ILE A 154 -0.65 -0.93 -22.05
C ILE A 154 -0.52 0.43 -21.38
N LEU A 155 0.46 0.63 -20.48
CA LEU A 155 0.68 1.91 -19.81
C LEU A 155 0.97 3.05 -20.80
N ASN A 156 1.75 2.78 -21.85
CA ASN A 156 2.04 3.77 -22.88
C ASN A 156 0.78 4.16 -23.67
N GLN A 157 -0.10 3.20 -23.99
CA GLN A 157 -1.40 3.50 -24.61
C GLN A 157 -2.30 4.31 -23.66
N MET A 158 -2.39 3.90 -22.38
CA MET A 158 -3.15 4.65 -21.37
C MET A 158 -2.63 6.08 -21.19
N SER A 159 -1.31 6.28 -21.28
CA SER A 159 -0.65 7.59 -21.14
C SER A 159 -0.94 8.58 -22.29
N MET A 160 -1.63 8.14 -23.35
CA MET A 160 -2.14 9.03 -24.40
C MET A 160 -3.32 9.88 -23.90
N TRP A 161 -4.07 9.39 -22.91
CA TRP A 161 -5.17 10.11 -22.28
C TRP A 161 -4.84 10.57 -20.86
N PHE A 162 -4.32 9.67 -20.03
CA PHE A 162 -3.98 9.96 -18.64
C PHE A 162 -2.64 10.69 -18.55
N GLU A 163 -2.64 11.85 -17.88
CA GLU A 163 -1.44 12.66 -17.63
C GLU A 163 -0.65 12.14 -16.44
N HIS A 164 -1.37 11.57 -15.46
CA HIS A 164 -0.79 11.01 -14.25
C HIS A 164 -1.25 9.55 -14.08
N ILE A 165 -0.28 8.64 -13.97
CA ILE A 165 -0.53 7.23 -13.70
C ILE A 165 0.26 6.83 -12.46
N TYR A 166 -0.43 6.43 -11.40
CA TYR A 166 0.16 5.98 -10.15
C TYR A 166 -0.11 4.50 -9.96
N ILE A 167 0.90 3.76 -9.50
CA ILE A 167 0.79 2.32 -9.26
C ILE A 167 1.35 2.04 -7.87
N ILE A 168 0.57 1.36 -7.03
CA ILE A 168 1.05 0.80 -5.76
C ILE A 168 1.34 -0.69 -5.93
N GLU A 169 2.17 -1.26 -5.07
CA GLU A 169 2.59 -2.66 -5.16
C GLU A 169 1.46 -3.59 -4.67
N GLY A 170 1.09 -4.60 -5.47
CA GLY A 170 0.24 -5.70 -5.02
C GLY A 170 1.03 -6.97 -4.68
N ASN A 171 0.34 -8.01 -4.21
CA ASN A 171 1.01 -9.26 -3.82
C ASN A 171 1.53 -10.06 -5.02
N HIS A 172 0.96 -9.90 -6.21
CA HIS A 172 1.48 -10.45 -7.47
C HIS A 172 2.70 -9.65 -7.92
N ASP A 173 2.68 -8.33 -7.86
CA ASP A 173 3.82 -7.49 -8.23
C ASP A 173 5.05 -7.76 -7.34
N LEU A 174 4.82 -8.03 -6.05
CA LEU A 174 5.86 -8.32 -5.06
C LEU A 174 6.56 -9.68 -5.26
N ARG A 175 6.00 -10.61 -6.05
CA ARG A 175 6.55 -11.98 -6.18
C ARG A 175 7.95 -12.01 -6.76
N ILE A 176 8.25 -11.19 -7.76
CA ILE A 176 9.61 -11.09 -8.34
C ILE A 176 10.62 -10.57 -7.32
N ALA A 177 10.23 -9.58 -6.51
CA ALA A 177 11.06 -9.05 -5.44
C ALA A 177 11.30 -10.10 -4.36
N ARG A 178 10.31 -10.93 -4.02
CA ARG A 178 10.52 -12.05 -3.09
C ARG A 178 11.49 -13.08 -3.65
N ALA A 179 11.31 -13.50 -4.91
CA ALA A 179 12.16 -14.49 -5.56
C ALA A 179 13.61 -14.01 -5.73
N THR A 180 13.84 -12.71 -5.86
CA THR A 180 15.16 -12.11 -6.08
C THR A 180 15.73 -11.42 -4.84
N HIS A 181 15.11 -11.60 -3.66
CA HIS A 181 15.50 -10.93 -2.41
C HIS A 181 15.60 -9.40 -2.55
N GLY A 182 14.69 -8.81 -3.32
CA GLY A 182 14.54 -7.37 -3.52
C GLY A 182 15.48 -6.76 -4.56
N GLN A 183 16.29 -7.57 -5.26
CA GLN A 183 17.20 -7.09 -6.31
C GLN A 183 16.45 -6.63 -7.57
N ILE A 184 15.31 -7.27 -7.88
CA ILE A 184 14.43 -6.90 -8.99
C ILE A 184 13.04 -6.62 -8.42
N HIS A 185 12.39 -5.53 -8.86
CA HIS A 185 11.01 -5.23 -8.55
C HIS A 185 10.30 -4.65 -9.78
N LEU A 186 8.97 -4.76 -9.85
CA LEU A 186 8.20 -4.37 -11.03
C LEU A 186 8.48 -2.92 -11.46
N GLY A 187 8.57 -1.98 -10.52
CA GLY A 187 8.93 -0.59 -10.83
C GLY A 187 10.26 -0.38 -11.57
N MET A 188 11.17 -1.36 -11.62
CA MET A 188 12.36 -1.30 -12.47
C MET A 188 12.02 -1.47 -13.96
N GLU A 189 11.10 -2.37 -14.26
CA GLU A 189 10.66 -2.69 -15.62
C GLU A 189 9.78 -1.57 -16.19
N LEU A 190 9.03 -0.88 -15.33
CA LEU A 190 8.11 0.19 -15.73
C LEU A 190 8.79 1.55 -15.99
N ARG A 191 10.11 1.67 -15.82
CA ARG A 191 10.87 2.94 -15.94
C ARG A 191 10.79 3.61 -17.31
N THR A 192 10.42 2.86 -18.35
CA THR A 192 10.27 3.37 -19.72
C THR A 192 8.88 3.97 -19.98
N THR A 193 7.99 3.93 -18.99
CA THR A 193 6.63 4.48 -19.06
C THR A 193 6.54 5.79 -18.25
N LYS A 194 5.42 6.50 -18.37
CA LYS A 194 5.12 7.68 -17.52
C LYS A 194 4.59 7.31 -16.12
N ALA A 195 4.41 6.02 -15.83
CA ALA A 195 3.81 5.60 -14.57
C ALA A 195 4.78 5.78 -13.40
N ILE A 196 4.25 6.27 -12.28
CA ILE A 196 4.97 6.38 -11.01
C ILE A 196 4.63 5.16 -10.17
N TYR A 197 5.62 4.30 -9.96
CA TYR A 197 5.47 3.07 -9.18
C TYR A 197 5.95 3.25 -7.74
N SER A 198 5.12 2.84 -6.79
CA SER A 198 5.41 2.76 -5.37
C SER A 198 5.64 1.31 -4.95
N ARG A 199 6.66 1.09 -4.12
CA ARG A 199 6.87 -0.20 -3.44
C ARG A 199 6.04 -0.36 -2.17
N TYR A 200 5.19 0.60 -1.86
CA TYR A 200 4.23 0.49 -0.78
C TYR A 200 2.94 -0.13 -1.32
N GLU A 201 2.32 -0.99 -0.52
CA GLU A 201 1.01 -1.59 -0.80
C GLU A 201 -0.16 -0.61 -0.54
N TYR A 202 0.13 0.69 -0.42
CA TYR A 202 -0.86 1.73 -0.20
C TYR A 202 -0.38 3.10 -0.71
N MET A 203 -1.34 4.00 -0.91
CA MET A 203 -1.12 5.42 -1.14
C MET A 203 -2.24 6.26 -0.53
N TRP A 204 -2.02 7.57 -0.49
CA TRP A 204 -2.98 8.56 -0.01
C TRP A 204 -3.40 9.50 -1.13
N LEU A 205 -4.71 9.78 -1.21
CA LEU A 205 -5.26 10.90 -1.96
C LEU A 205 -5.78 11.94 -0.97
N ARG A 206 -5.41 13.19 -1.18
CA ARG A 206 -5.99 14.35 -0.50
C ARG A 206 -7.06 14.95 -1.42
N THR A 207 -8.31 14.96 -0.94
CA THR A 207 -9.48 15.45 -1.67
C THR A 207 -10.16 16.56 -0.88
N VAL A 208 -11.05 17.31 -1.50
CA VAL A 208 -11.92 18.30 -0.83
C VAL A 208 -12.85 17.68 0.22
N ARG A 209 -13.10 16.36 0.15
CA ARG A 209 -13.90 15.62 1.14
C ARG A 209 -13.06 15.04 2.28
N GLY A 210 -11.74 15.19 2.22
CA GLY A 210 -10.80 14.64 3.17
C GLY A 210 -9.90 13.58 2.54
N ASP A 211 -9.18 12.88 3.41
CA ASP A 211 -8.19 11.90 2.99
C ASP A 211 -8.86 10.60 2.52
N VAL A 212 -8.23 9.97 1.53
CA VAL A 212 -8.59 8.66 1.01
C VAL A 212 -7.35 7.79 1.03
N LYS A 213 -7.41 6.64 1.71
CA LYS A 213 -6.37 5.63 1.65
C LYS A 213 -6.74 4.56 0.63
N ILE A 214 -5.88 4.36 -0.35
CA ILE A 214 -5.99 3.28 -1.34
C ILE A 214 -4.99 2.20 -0.94
N SER A 215 -5.42 0.96 -0.83
CA SER A 215 -4.58 -0.13 -0.37
C SER A 215 -4.80 -1.43 -1.13
N HIS A 216 -3.72 -2.19 -1.25
CA HIS A 216 -3.70 -3.57 -1.70
C HIS A 216 -3.33 -4.47 -0.50
N PRO A 217 -4.29 -4.83 0.36
CA PRO A 217 -3.97 -5.48 1.62
C PRO A 217 -3.40 -6.88 1.42
N LYS A 218 -2.45 -7.27 2.27
CA LYS A 218 -1.87 -8.62 2.30
C LYS A 218 -2.89 -9.76 2.49
N ASN A 219 -4.04 -9.47 3.12
CA ASN A 219 -5.02 -10.49 3.48
C ASN A 219 -6.19 -10.46 2.52
N TYR A 220 -6.51 -11.62 1.93
CA TYR A 220 -7.77 -11.82 1.22
C TYR A 220 -8.96 -11.94 2.17
N SER A 221 -10.12 -11.42 1.74
CA SER A 221 -11.41 -11.62 2.42
C SER A 221 -12.54 -11.89 1.44
N ARG A 222 -13.44 -12.83 1.78
CA ARG A 222 -14.71 -13.05 1.06
C ARG A 222 -15.70 -11.88 1.23
N ASN A 223 -15.52 -11.09 2.30
CA ASN A 223 -16.25 -9.86 2.56
C ASN A 223 -15.23 -8.71 2.69
N PRO A 224 -14.80 -8.11 1.57
CA PRO A 224 -13.76 -7.08 1.59
C PRO A 224 -14.19 -5.79 2.29
N VAL A 225 -15.49 -5.44 2.35
CA VAL A 225 -15.92 -4.27 3.13
C VAL A 225 -15.65 -4.47 4.61
N THR A 226 -15.94 -5.65 5.16
CA THR A 226 -15.59 -5.95 6.55
C THR A 226 -14.08 -5.95 6.79
N LEU A 227 -13.27 -6.38 5.81
CA LEU A 227 -11.82 -6.22 5.90
C LEU A 227 -11.45 -4.73 5.98
N GLY A 228 -12.07 -3.88 5.17
CA GLY A 228 -11.82 -2.44 5.19
C GLY A 228 -12.22 -1.75 6.47
N GLN A 229 -13.36 -2.12 7.05
CA GLN A 229 -13.76 -1.63 8.37
C GLN A 229 -12.73 -1.99 9.45
N LYS A 230 -12.13 -3.19 9.39
CA LYS A 230 -11.06 -3.61 10.31
C LYS A 230 -9.75 -2.86 10.10
N LEU A 231 -9.38 -2.59 8.85
CA LEU A 231 -8.18 -1.81 8.53
C LEU A 231 -8.35 -0.35 8.97
N HIS A 232 -9.52 0.24 8.70
CA HIS A 232 -9.88 1.58 9.12
C HIS A 232 -9.89 1.75 10.64
N SER A 233 -10.36 0.75 11.40
CA SER A 233 -10.45 0.87 12.87
C SER A 233 -9.09 1.04 13.54
N VAL A 234 -8.04 0.39 13.01
CA VAL A 234 -6.67 0.47 13.51
C VAL A 234 -5.83 1.56 12.84
N GLU A 235 -6.32 2.20 11.78
CA GLU A 235 -5.64 3.30 11.09
C GLU A 235 -5.67 4.57 11.96
N PRO A 236 -4.51 5.16 12.32
CA PRO A 236 -4.48 6.42 13.06
C PRO A 236 -5.03 7.62 12.28
N ARG A 237 -4.74 7.70 10.97
CA ARG A 237 -5.24 8.76 10.08
C ARG A 237 -6.61 8.38 9.53
N LYS A 238 -7.68 8.78 10.22
CA LYS A 238 -9.07 8.49 9.80
C LYS A 238 -9.37 9.11 8.43
N CYS A 239 -9.94 8.30 7.54
CA CYS A 239 -10.07 8.60 6.11
C CYS A 239 -11.11 7.69 5.44
N HIS A 240 -11.52 8.05 4.23
CA HIS A 240 -12.15 7.13 3.28
C HIS A 240 -11.17 6.02 2.91
N TYR A 241 -11.68 4.83 2.58
CA TYR A 241 -10.83 3.67 2.34
C TYR A 241 -11.23 2.94 1.06
N ILE A 242 -10.25 2.64 0.21
CA ILE A 242 -10.43 1.87 -1.03
C ILE A 242 -9.51 0.65 -0.98
N ILE A 243 -10.08 -0.52 -1.28
CA ILE A 243 -9.40 -1.82 -1.11
C ILE A 243 -9.44 -2.63 -2.39
N ALA A 244 -8.27 -3.04 -2.87
CA ALA A 244 -8.10 -3.97 -3.98
C ALA A 244 -8.03 -5.43 -3.50
N HIS A 245 -7.39 -6.32 -4.26
CA HIS A 245 -6.97 -7.69 -3.87
C HIS A 245 -8.08 -8.73 -3.76
N CYS A 246 -9.30 -8.33 -3.41
CA CYS A 246 -10.39 -9.29 -3.15
C CYS A 246 -11.26 -9.56 -4.39
N HIS A 247 -11.05 -8.83 -5.49
CA HIS A 247 -11.71 -9.00 -6.79
C HIS A 247 -13.25 -8.89 -6.72
N ARG A 248 -13.74 -8.08 -5.78
CA ARG A 248 -15.16 -8.01 -5.41
C ARG A 248 -15.52 -6.57 -5.14
N VAL A 249 -16.54 -6.08 -5.83
CA VAL A 249 -17.05 -4.72 -5.60
C VAL A 249 -18.11 -4.73 -4.51
N GLN A 250 -17.88 -3.91 -3.50
CA GLN A 250 -18.76 -3.73 -2.36
C GLN A 250 -18.58 -2.30 -1.83
N PHE A 251 -19.64 -1.82 -1.19
CA PHE A 251 -19.68 -0.52 -0.54
C PHE A 251 -20.13 -0.69 0.91
N GLY A 252 -19.56 0.10 1.80
CA GLY A 252 -20.02 0.25 3.17
C GLY A 252 -19.48 1.50 3.83
N MET A 253 -19.77 1.64 5.11
CA MET A 253 -19.22 2.71 5.95
C MET A 253 -18.26 2.13 6.98
N SER A 254 -17.35 2.95 7.48
CA SER A 254 -16.58 2.69 8.69
C SER A 254 -17.51 2.44 9.89
N LEU A 255 -16.98 1.83 10.96
CA LEU A 255 -17.78 1.48 12.14
C LEU A 255 -18.36 2.69 12.88
N ASP A 256 -17.72 3.85 12.76
CA ASP A 256 -18.20 5.14 13.28
C ASP A 256 -19.21 5.82 12.33
N GLY A 257 -19.44 5.28 11.14
CA GLY A 257 -20.34 5.82 10.13
C GLY A 257 -19.84 7.08 9.41
N LEU A 258 -18.58 7.48 9.61
CA LEU A 258 -18.06 8.77 9.10
C LEU A 258 -17.36 8.65 7.74
N HIS A 259 -16.85 7.48 7.39
CA HIS A 259 -16.00 7.29 6.21
C HIS A 259 -16.52 6.16 5.32
N GLU A 260 -16.59 6.44 4.02
CA GLU A 260 -16.90 5.42 3.02
C GLU A 260 -15.78 4.39 2.88
N ILE A 261 -16.17 3.13 2.73
CA ILE A 261 -15.31 1.99 2.45
C ILE A 261 -15.75 1.38 1.12
N HIS A 262 -14.88 1.47 0.12
CA HIS A 262 -15.09 0.91 -1.21
C HIS A 262 -14.12 -0.23 -1.48
N THR A 263 -14.55 -1.21 -2.25
CA THR A 263 -13.70 -2.33 -2.65
C THR A 263 -13.72 -2.45 -4.17
N LEU A 264 -12.57 -2.73 -4.75
CA LEU A 264 -12.39 -2.83 -6.19
C LEU A 264 -12.70 -4.25 -6.68
N GLY A 265 -13.15 -4.32 -7.93
CA GLY A 265 -13.26 -5.55 -8.67
C GLY A 265 -11.89 -6.02 -9.18
N THR A 266 -11.87 -6.65 -10.34
CA THR A 266 -10.64 -7.08 -11.02
C THR A 266 -10.69 -6.73 -12.50
N GLY A 267 -9.53 -6.36 -13.03
CA GLY A 267 -9.31 -6.24 -14.46
C GLY A 267 -8.94 -7.55 -15.14
N ARG A 268 -8.66 -8.61 -14.38
CA ARG A 268 -8.36 -9.95 -14.90
C ARG A 268 -9.61 -10.60 -15.49
N ASP A 269 -9.45 -11.29 -16.61
CA ASP A 269 -10.49 -12.15 -17.18
C ASP A 269 -10.58 -13.47 -16.39
N PRO A 270 -11.68 -13.74 -15.67
CA PRO A 270 -11.82 -14.96 -14.89
C PRO A 270 -11.72 -16.25 -15.72
N ALA A 271 -12.09 -16.20 -17.01
CA ALA A 271 -11.99 -17.35 -17.91
C ALA A 271 -10.54 -17.71 -18.27
N ARG A 272 -9.61 -16.76 -18.08
CA ARG A 272 -8.18 -16.95 -18.29
C ARG A 272 -7.43 -17.31 -16.99
N THR A 273 -8.12 -17.31 -15.85
CA THR A 273 -7.53 -17.63 -14.55
C THR A 273 -7.59 -19.13 -14.25
N LYS A 274 -6.46 -19.81 -14.40
CA LYS A 274 -6.34 -21.28 -14.27
C LYS A 274 -6.97 -21.86 -13.00
N TYR A 275 -6.69 -21.28 -11.83
CA TYR A 275 -7.15 -21.85 -10.55
C TYR A 275 -8.64 -21.62 -10.31
N VAL A 276 -9.22 -20.56 -10.90
CA VAL A 276 -10.67 -20.32 -10.86
C VAL A 276 -11.38 -21.34 -11.75
N SER A 277 -10.82 -21.67 -12.91
CA SER A 277 -11.43 -22.63 -13.85
C SER A 277 -11.15 -24.10 -13.53
N LYS A 278 -10.12 -24.41 -12.74
CA LYS A 278 -9.63 -25.79 -12.53
C LYS A 278 -10.45 -26.59 -11.51
N SER A 279 -11.01 -25.94 -10.50
CA SER A 279 -11.64 -26.64 -9.39
C SER A 279 -12.84 -25.87 -8.89
N ASP A 280 -13.87 -26.59 -8.46
CA ASP A 280 -14.97 -25.99 -7.72
C ASP A 280 -14.41 -25.37 -6.44
N THR A 281 -14.69 -24.09 -6.24
CA THR A 281 -14.32 -23.39 -5.02
C THR A 281 -15.56 -22.77 -4.38
N ASN A 282 -15.49 -22.51 -3.08
CA ASN A 282 -16.51 -21.72 -2.39
C ASN A 282 -16.21 -20.22 -2.44
N HIS A 283 -15.19 -19.79 -3.21
CA HIS A 283 -14.88 -18.37 -3.37
C HIS A 283 -15.97 -17.68 -4.19
N PRO A 284 -16.40 -16.46 -3.82
CA PRO A 284 -17.34 -15.70 -4.61
C PRO A 284 -16.78 -15.43 -6.02
N ALA A 285 -17.68 -15.40 -7.01
CA ALA A 285 -17.31 -15.01 -8.37
C ALA A 285 -16.70 -13.60 -8.38
N TRP A 286 -15.73 -13.36 -9.24
CA TRP A 286 -15.11 -12.04 -9.35
C TRP A 286 -16.05 -11.04 -10.01
N ASP A 287 -15.87 -9.76 -9.69
CA ASP A 287 -16.59 -8.65 -10.31
C ASP A 287 -15.62 -7.85 -11.17
N SER A 288 -15.91 -7.68 -12.47
CA SER A 288 -15.15 -6.76 -13.31
C SER A 288 -15.67 -5.34 -13.05
N ALA A 289 -14.95 -4.62 -12.20
CA ALA A 289 -15.37 -3.33 -11.68
C ALA A 289 -14.20 -2.48 -11.20
N PHE A 290 -14.34 -1.16 -11.33
CA PHE A 290 -13.41 -0.14 -10.85
C PHE A 290 -14.19 1.02 -10.22
N LEU A 291 -13.47 2.02 -9.72
CA LEU A 291 -14.07 3.20 -9.10
C LEU A 291 -13.75 4.46 -9.91
N MET A 292 -14.76 5.25 -10.20
CA MET A 292 -14.58 6.63 -10.64
C MET A 292 -14.71 7.53 -9.42
N MET A 293 -13.69 8.35 -9.16
CA MET A 293 -13.74 9.44 -8.20
C MET A 293 -13.90 10.75 -8.96
N ARG A 294 -14.91 11.55 -8.62
CA ARG A 294 -15.14 12.87 -9.22
C ARG A 294 -15.57 13.87 -8.15
N GLY A 295 -14.87 15.00 -8.03
CA GLY A 295 -15.10 15.96 -6.94
C GLY A 295 -14.93 15.34 -5.55
N GLY A 296 -14.10 14.30 -5.41
CA GLY A 296 -13.93 13.50 -4.19
C GLY A 296 -15.07 12.49 -3.92
N TYR A 297 -16.10 12.41 -4.76
CA TYR A 297 -17.19 11.44 -4.61
C TYR A 297 -16.95 10.18 -5.43
N PHE A 298 -17.32 9.04 -4.87
CA PHE A 298 -17.02 7.72 -5.45
C PHE A 298 -18.23 7.13 -6.17
N THR A 299 -18.02 6.64 -7.38
CA THR A 299 -19.00 5.90 -8.18
C THR A 299 -18.40 4.56 -8.60
N PRO A 300 -18.87 3.43 -8.04
CA PRO A 300 -18.46 2.12 -8.55
C PRO A 300 -19.05 1.91 -9.94
N LEU A 301 -18.23 1.38 -10.84
CA LEU A 301 -18.61 1.05 -12.21
C LEU A 301 -18.20 -0.37 -12.53
N GLY A 302 -19.03 -1.11 -13.27
CA GLY A 302 -18.74 -2.50 -13.61
C GLY A 302 -19.82 -3.16 -14.45
N ASP A 303 -19.47 -4.31 -15.02
CA ASP A 303 -20.26 -5.01 -16.04
C ASP A 303 -21.70 -5.32 -15.63
N LYS A 304 -21.94 -5.58 -14.34
CA LYS A 304 -23.23 -6.10 -13.85
C LYS A 304 -24.23 -5.01 -13.48
N PHE A 305 -23.79 -3.77 -13.28
CA PHE A 305 -24.63 -2.73 -12.65
C PHE A 305 -24.46 -1.33 -13.27
N THR A 306 -23.57 -1.15 -14.24
CA THR A 306 -23.45 0.11 -14.99
C THR A 306 -24.26 0.05 -16.28
N ASN A 307 -25.14 1.03 -16.49
CA ASN A 307 -25.75 1.28 -17.79
C ASN A 307 -24.73 1.94 -18.72
N TRP A 308 -23.88 1.16 -19.38
CA TRP A 308 -22.78 1.66 -20.23
C TRP A 308 -23.23 2.61 -21.36
N PRO A 309 -24.33 2.35 -22.08
CA PRO A 309 -24.86 3.31 -23.06
C PRO A 309 -25.11 4.71 -22.47
N GLU A 310 -25.75 4.78 -21.31
CA GLU A 310 -26.05 6.05 -20.64
C GLU A 310 -24.80 6.68 -20.04
N HIS A 311 -23.93 5.86 -19.42
CA HIS A 311 -22.74 6.34 -18.73
C HIS A 311 -21.68 6.92 -19.67
N LEU A 312 -21.49 6.31 -20.85
CA LEU A 312 -20.52 6.75 -21.85
C LEU A 312 -21.13 7.76 -22.84
N ALA A 313 -22.45 7.81 -22.97
CA ALA A 313 -23.17 8.72 -23.86
C ALA A 313 -22.54 8.76 -25.27
N ASP A 314 -22.00 9.90 -25.67
CA ASP A 314 -21.40 10.13 -26.99
C ASP A 314 -20.19 9.22 -27.30
N PHE A 315 -19.57 8.62 -26.27
CA PHE A 315 -18.45 7.69 -26.44
C PHE A 315 -18.86 6.22 -26.58
N TYR A 316 -20.16 5.90 -26.45
CA TYR A 316 -20.59 4.49 -26.41
C TYR A 316 -20.36 3.76 -27.75
N ASP A 317 -20.62 4.41 -28.89
CA ASP A 317 -20.43 3.80 -30.21
C ASP A 317 -18.95 3.53 -30.51
N ASP A 318 -18.07 4.45 -30.11
CA ASP A 318 -16.61 4.29 -30.20
C ASP A 318 -16.12 3.13 -29.31
N TYR A 319 -16.68 3.02 -28.10
CA TYR A 319 -16.42 1.90 -27.20
C TYR A 319 -16.83 0.56 -27.82
N MET A 320 -18.03 0.47 -28.40
CA MET A 320 -18.54 -0.76 -29.02
C MET A 320 -17.73 -1.16 -30.26
N THR A 321 -17.31 -0.18 -31.06
CA THR A 321 -16.41 -0.36 -32.20
C THR A 321 -15.04 -0.85 -31.74
N ALA A 322 -14.49 -0.24 -30.69
CA ALA A 322 -13.22 -0.67 -30.13
C ALA A 322 -13.33 -2.09 -29.58
N LEU A 323 -14.40 -2.46 -28.89
CA LEU A 323 -14.57 -3.79 -28.31
C LEU A 323 -14.58 -4.91 -29.37
N ASN A 324 -15.13 -4.63 -30.55
CA ASN A 324 -15.23 -5.55 -31.68
C ASN A 324 -14.41 -5.04 -32.86
N PRO A 325 -13.07 -5.01 -32.77
CA PRO A 325 -12.26 -4.45 -33.85
C PRO A 325 -12.52 -5.27 -35.12
N PRO A 326 -12.66 -4.62 -36.28
CA PRO A 326 -12.84 -5.33 -37.53
C PRO A 326 -11.72 -6.37 -37.66
N THR A 327 -12.09 -7.59 -38.03
CA THR A 327 -11.12 -8.66 -38.25
C THR A 327 -10.13 -8.18 -39.28
N LEU A 328 -8.89 -7.90 -38.84
CA LEU A 328 -7.83 -7.57 -39.77
C LEU A 328 -7.67 -8.77 -40.71
N PRO A 329 -7.58 -8.55 -42.03
CA PRO A 329 -7.32 -9.64 -42.96
C PRO A 329 -6.03 -10.35 -42.51
N SER A 330 -6.05 -11.68 -42.53
CA SER A 330 -4.98 -12.55 -42.00
C SER A 330 -3.58 -12.23 -42.54
N SER A 331 -3.50 -11.53 -43.68
CA SER A 331 -2.27 -11.03 -44.30
C SER A 331 -1.60 -9.85 -43.57
N ALA A 332 -2.27 -9.16 -42.63
CA ALA A 332 -1.77 -7.95 -41.97
C ALA A 332 -0.96 -8.23 -40.68
N LEU A 333 -1.12 -9.40 -40.07
CA LEU A 333 -0.34 -9.80 -38.88
C LEU A 333 1.01 -10.40 -39.28
N LYS A 334 1.91 -9.58 -39.82
CA LYS A 334 3.33 -9.92 -39.80
C LYS A 334 3.86 -9.57 -38.40
N ILE A 335 3.86 -10.56 -37.51
CA ILE A 335 4.67 -10.49 -36.28
C ILE A 335 6.11 -10.30 -36.77
N VAL A 336 6.61 -9.06 -36.64
CA VAL A 336 8.02 -8.76 -36.89
C VAL A 336 8.78 -9.48 -35.79
N LYS A 337 9.21 -10.71 -36.07
CA LYS A 337 10.15 -11.39 -35.20
C LYS A 337 11.33 -10.44 -35.01
N PRO A 338 11.69 -10.08 -33.76
CA PRO A 338 12.87 -9.27 -33.53
C PRO A 338 14.02 -9.95 -34.27
N LYS A 339 14.75 -9.19 -35.09
CA LYS A 339 15.95 -9.69 -35.76
C LYS A 339 16.85 -10.24 -34.66
N THR A 340 16.93 -11.57 -34.53
CA THR A 340 17.97 -12.19 -33.73
C THR A 340 19.27 -11.74 -34.37
N SER A 341 20.05 -10.94 -33.66
CA SER A 341 21.40 -10.60 -34.06
C SER A 341 22.22 -11.90 -34.04
N ASN A 342 22.22 -12.62 -35.15
CA ASN A 342 23.20 -13.65 -35.42
C ASN A 342 24.57 -12.98 -35.44
N GLY A 343 25.33 -13.18 -34.37
CA GLY A 343 26.76 -12.86 -34.36
C GLY A 343 27.22 -12.21 -33.07
N ASN A 344 27.45 -13.00 -32.03
CA ASN A 344 28.60 -12.77 -31.17
C ASN A 344 29.25 -14.09 -30.80
N LYS A 345 30.43 -14.31 -31.37
CA LYS A 345 31.38 -15.33 -30.94
C LYS A 345 31.78 -14.98 -29.51
N HIS A 346 31.50 -15.86 -28.56
CA HIS A 346 32.12 -15.79 -27.25
C HIS A 346 33.60 -16.17 -27.40
N THR A 347 34.47 -15.16 -27.36
CA THR A 347 35.86 -15.35 -26.98
C THR A 347 35.89 -15.40 -25.46
N LEU A 348 36.19 -16.57 -24.90
CA LEU A 348 36.58 -16.72 -23.50
C LEU A 348 37.88 -15.94 -23.29
N VAL A 349 37.85 -14.90 -22.47
CA VAL A 349 39.05 -14.36 -21.84
C VAL A 349 38.98 -14.78 -20.38
N SER A 350 39.89 -15.69 -20.04
CA SER A 350 40.26 -16.03 -18.68
C SER A 350 40.81 -14.81 -17.96
N LEU A 351 40.27 -14.49 -16.78
CA LEU A 351 41.00 -13.99 -15.63
C LEU A 351 40.42 -14.64 -14.37
#